data_AF-A0A2D7TLS1-F1
#
_entry.id   AF-A0A2D7TLS1-F1
#
_cell.length_a   1.000
_cell.length_b   1.000
_cell.length_c   1.000
_cell.angle_alpha   90.00
_cell.angle_beta   90.00
_cell.angle_gamma   90.00
#
_symmetry.space_group_name_H-M   'P 1'
#
loop_
_entity.id
_entity.type
_entity.pdbx_description
1 polymer ?
#
loop_
_entity_poly.entity_id
_entity_poly.type
_entity_poly.pdbx_seq_one_letter_code
_entity_poly.pdbx_strand_id
1 'polypeptide(L)' 'MSIHAFKNRIDKVLADAIETNQQQVSNGAAEDFATYKYLVGVSQTLTDMQGRIHDEYVKQLKSTGEDDENN' A
#
# COMPACT_ATOMS: atom_id res chain seq x y z
N MET A 1 -2.52 -4.80 19.60
CA MET A 1 -1.83 -3.82 18.73
C MET A 1 -2.86 -2.74 18.39
N SER A 2 -2.56 -1.45 18.56
CA SER A 2 -3.53 -0.40 18.20
C SER A 2 -3.73 -0.35 16.69
N ILE A 3 -4.89 0.14 16.25
CA ILE A 3 -5.21 0.28 14.84
C ILE A 3 -4.20 1.20 14.11
N HIS A 4 -3.75 2.27 14.78
CA HIS A 4 -2.68 3.14 14.28
C HIS A 4 -1.36 2.39 14.08
N ALA A 5 -0.96 1.56 15.06
CA ALA A 5 0.28 0.79 14.97
C ALA A 5 0.20 -0.26 13.85
N PHE A 6 -0.98 -0.85 13.63
CA PHE A 6 -1.21 -1.76 12.52
C PHE A 6 -1.13 -1.03 11.17
N LYS A 7 -1.87 0.07 10.99
CA LYS A 7 -1.85 0.89 9.77
C LYS A 7 -0.42 1.33 9.41
N ASN A 8 0.31 1.89 10.36
CA ASN A 8 1.68 2.36 10.13
C ASN A 8 2.64 1.23 9.70
N ARG A 9 2.47 0.02 10.25
CA ARG A 9 3.28 -1.14 9.86
C ARG A 9 2.96 -1.59 8.45
N ILE A 10 1.67 -1.68 8.10
CA ILE A 10 1.27 -2.11 6.76
C ILE A 10 1.64 -1.07 5.71
N ASP A 11 1.44 0.23 5.99
CA ASP A 11 1.86 1.31 5.10
C ASP A 11 3.35 1.26 4.78
N LYS A 12 4.18 0.99 5.79
CA LYS A 12 5.62 0.83 5.60
C LYS A 12 5.93 -0.36 4.68
N VAL A 13 5.32 -1.52 4.94
CA VAL A 13 5.53 -2.72 4.12
C VAL A 13 5.10 -2.49 2.67
N LEU A 14 3.98 -1.80 2.45
CA LEU A 14 3.50 -1.48 1.11
C LEU A 14 4.40 -0.46 0.41
N ALA A 15 4.86 0.58 1.13
CA ALA A 15 5.80 1.54 0.58
C ALA A 15 7.10 0.85 0.12
N ASP A 16 7.69 0.01 0.97
CA ASP A 16 8.91 -0.74 0.65
C ASP A 16 8.70 -1.69 -0.57
N ALA A 17 7.52 -2.32 -0.66
CA ALA A 17 7.17 -3.21 -1.77
C ALA A 17 6.96 -2.45 -3.09
N ILE A 18 6.29 -1.29 -3.03
CA ILE A 18 6.07 -0.41 -4.20
C ILE A 18 7.42 0.08 -4.71
N GLU A 19 8.29 0.58 -3.83
CA GLU A 19 9.62 1.04 -4.20
C GLU A 19 10.43 -0.09 -4.84
N THR A 20 10.45 -1.27 -4.23
CA THR A 20 11.16 -2.44 -4.78
C THR A 20 10.64 -2.82 -6.17
N ASN A 21 9.32 -2.81 -6.37
CA ASN A 21 8.73 -3.12 -7.67
C ASN A 21 9.05 -2.04 -8.72
N GLN A 22 9.02 -0.75 -8.35
CA GLN A 22 9.43 0.35 -9.21
C GLN A 22 10.91 0.26 -9.61
N GLN A 23 11.78 -0.13 -8.68
CA GLN A 23 13.20 -0.37 -8.97
C GLN A 23 13.37 -1.54 -9.96
N GLN A 24 12.60 -2.63 -9.83
CA GLN A 24 12.63 -3.74 -10.79
C GLN A 24 12.19 -3.29 -12.20
N VAL A 25 11.17 -2.45 -12.29
CA VAL A 25 10.72 -1.87 -13.58
C VAL A 25 11.79 -0.96 -14.18
N SER A 26 12.39 -0.08 -13.36
CA SER A 26 13.28 0.99 -13.83
C SER A 26 14.70 0.50 -14.13
N ASN A 27 15.18 -0.50 -13.39
CA ASN A 27 16.53 -1.04 -13.53
C ASN A 27 16.62 -2.18 -14.56
N GLY A 28 15.55 -2.42 -15.33
CA GLY A 28 15.57 -3.42 -16.40
C GLY A 28 15.51 -4.87 -15.92
N ALA A 29 14.96 -5.14 -14.72
CA ALA A 29 14.71 -6.52 -14.28
C ALA A 29 13.64 -7.23 -15.15
N ALA A 30 12.88 -6.47 -15.93
CA ALA A 30 12.07 -7.00 -17.00
C ALA A 30 12.92 -7.26 -18.25
N GLU A 31 13.39 -8.50 -18.39
CA GLU A 31 14.14 -8.96 -19.56
C GLU A 31 13.26 -9.05 -20.83
N ASP A 32 11.93 -9.07 -20.66
CA ASP A 32 10.95 -9.09 -21.74
C ASP A 32 9.67 -8.28 -21.42
N PHE A 33 8.84 -8.07 -22.44
CA PHE A 33 7.59 -7.31 -22.32
C PHE A 33 6.56 -7.98 -21.40
N ALA A 34 6.57 -9.31 -21.32
CA ALA A 34 5.66 -10.05 -20.45
C ALA A 34 5.97 -9.79 -18.97
N THR A 35 7.25 -9.83 -18.61
CA THR A 35 7.78 -9.53 -17.28
C THR A 35 7.54 -8.07 -16.93
N TYR A 36 7.74 -7.14 -17.87
CA TYR A 36 7.40 -5.73 -17.67
C TYR A 36 5.92 -5.56 -17.32
N LYS A 37 5.02 -6.16 -18.11
CA LYS A 37 3.58 -6.06 -17.88
C LYS A 37 3.16 -6.67 -16.54
N TYR A 38 3.80 -7.78 -16.15
CA TYR A 38 3.61 -8.38 -14.84
C TYR A 38 4.01 -7.41 -13.72
N LEU A 39 5.20 -6.81 -13.80
CA LEU A 39 5.67 -5.86 -12.79
C LEU A 39 4.77 -4.62 -12.69
N VAL A 40 4.30 -4.09 -13.83
CA VAL A 40 3.30 -3.00 -13.84
C VAL A 40 2.00 -3.41 -13.17
N GLY A 41 1.52 -4.63 -13.40
CA GLY A 41 0.32 -5.15 -12.72
C GLY A 41 0.50 -5.31 -11.21
N VAL A 42 1.71 -5.68 -10.77
CA VAL A 42 2.08 -5.71 -9.35
C VAL A 42 2.07 -4.30 -8.76
N SER A 43 2.67 -3.31 -9.44
CA SER A 43 2.60 -1.89 -9.03
C SER A 43 1.17 -1.41 -8.81
N GLN A 44 0.27 -1.73 -9.75
CA GLN A 44 -1.15 -1.37 -9.66
C GLN A 44 -1.79 -2.01 -8.42
N THR A 45 -1.58 -3.31 -8.23
CA THR A 45 -2.15 -4.08 -7.11
C THR A 45 -1.69 -3.54 -5.75
N LEU A 46 -0.40 -3.21 -5.61
CA LEU A 46 0.16 -2.67 -4.38
C LEU A 46 -0.41 -1.29 -4.05
N THR A 47 -0.59 -0.45 -5.07
CA THR A 47 -1.21 0.88 -4.93
C THR A 47 -2.68 0.76 -4.50
N ASP A 48 -3.43 -0.15 -5.12
CA ASP A 48 -4.83 -0.40 -4.76
C ASP A 48 -4.96 -0.94 -3.32
N MET A 49 -4.04 -1.82 -2.91
CA MET A 49 -3.99 -2.31 -1.52
C MET A 49 -3.77 -1.16 -0.54
N GLN A 50 -2.85 -0.24 -0.83
CA GLN A 50 -2.58 0.91 0.02
C GLN A 50 -3.83 1.79 0.20
N GLY A 51 -4.54 2.07 -0.89
CA GLY A 51 -5.81 2.81 -0.84
C GLY A 51 -6.86 2.09 0.01
N ARG A 52 -7.05 0.78 -0.19
CA ARG A 52 -8.03 -0.01 0.58
C ARG A 52 -7.72 -0.04 2.08
N ILE A 53 -6.44 -0.12 2.46
CA ILE A 53 -6.07 -0.09 3.89
C ILE A 53 -6.37 1.27 4.51
N HIS A 54 -6.13 2.36 3.77
CA HIS A 54 -6.53 3.69 4.21
C HIS A 54 -8.05 3.79 4.42
N ASP A 55 -8.84 3.30 3.45
CA ASP A 55 -10.31 3.32 3.54
C ASP A 55 -10.83 2.50 4.72
N GLU A 56 -10.31 1.29 4.91
CA GLU A 56 -10.69 0.44 6.05
C GLU A 56 -10.26 1.03 7.38
N TYR A 57 -9.09 1.68 7.44
CA TYR A 57 -8.64 2.41 8.61
C TYR A 57 -9.60 3.56 8.97
N VAL A 58 -9.99 4.39 7.99
CA VAL A 58 -10.95 5.48 8.20
C VAL A 58 -12.32 4.95 8.62
N LYS A 59 -12.81 3.87 8.01
CA LYS A 59 -14.07 3.22 8.43
C LYS A 59 -14.02 2.75 9.88
N GLN A 60 -12.89 2.17 10.30
CA GLN A 60 -12.73 1.71 11.66
C GLN A 60 -12.69 2.86 12.66
N LEU A 61 -11.96 3.95 12.39
CA LEU A 61 -11.97 5.15 13.26
C LEU A 61 -13.38 5.72 13.46
N LYS A 62 -14.16 5.82 12.37
CA LYS A 62 -15.58 6.22 12.41
C LYS A 62 -16.42 5.28 13.29
N SER A 63 -16.13 3.98 13.23
CA SER A 63 -16.89 2.97 13.97
C SER A 63 -16.53 2.90 15.45
N THR A 64 -15.30 3.28 15.82
CA THR A 64 -14.82 3.26 17.21
C THR A 64 -15.09 4.56 17.95
N GLY A 65 -15.57 5.61 17.26
CA GLY A 65 -15.77 6.93 17.84
C GLY A 65 -14.47 7.69 18.11
N GLU A 66 -13.34 7.21 17.59
CA GLU A 66 -12.03 7.88 17.69
C GLU A 66 -11.92 9.10 16.74
N ASP A 67 -12.96 9.35 15.94
CA ASP A 67 -13.10 10.52 15.06
C ASP A 67 -13.55 11.82 15.79
N ASP A 68 -13.93 11.75 17.09
CA ASP A 68 -14.53 12.87 17.85
C ASP A 68 -13.62 13.49 18.94
N GLU A 69 -12.29 13.38 18.87
CA GLU A 69 -11.37 14.04 19.82
C GLU A 69 -10.24 14.88 19.20
N ASN A 70 -10.50 15.59 18.10
CA ASN A 70 -9.67 16.74 17.71
C ASN A 70 -10.54 17.85 17.08
N ASN A 71 -11.18 18.64 17.94
CA ASN A 71 -11.64 20.00 17.63
C ASN A 71 -10.45 20.97 17.60
#